data_AF-A0A7X6SPD1-F1
#
_entry.id   AF-A0A7X6SPD1-F1
#
_cell.length_a   1.000
_cell.length_b   1.000
_cell.length_c   1.000
_cell.angle_alpha   90.00
_cell.angle_beta   90.00
_cell.angle_gamma   90.00
#
_symmetry.space_group_name_H-M   'P 1'
#
loop_
_entity.id
_entity.type
_entity.pdbx_description
1 polymer ?
#
loop_
_entity_poly.entity_id
_entity_poly.type
_entity_poly.pdbx_seq_one_letter_code
_entity_poly.pdbx_strand_id
1 'polypeptide(L)'
;MAENKNIRFDYYEKGLSLYCIVRKEINQYILDVTDGIFKSSPINPYFTMTENAIIKGLYEINEARTLWEDGNYHVTVFQILGASPNPATDDKIGEGDIFITNDYIRYRLWNMPI
;
A
#
# COMPACT_ATOMS: atom_id res chain seq x y z
N MET A 1 -17.78 1.38 4.78
CA MET A 1 -16.65 2.29 4.51
C MET A 1 -15.40 1.44 4.44
N ALA A 2 -14.41 1.79 3.62
CA ALA A 2 -13.16 1.04 3.62
C ALA A 2 -12.40 1.30 4.92
N GLU A 3 -11.71 0.29 5.43
CA GLU A 3 -10.77 0.46 6.53
C GLU A 3 -9.56 1.29 6.06
N ASN A 4 -8.95 2.06 6.96
CA ASN A 4 -7.72 2.79 6.67
C ASN A 4 -6.55 1.80 6.58
N LYS A 5 -5.90 1.72 5.42
CA LYS A 5 -4.61 1.04 5.30
C LYS A 5 -3.52 2.07 5.57
N ASN A 6 -2.86 1.95 6.71
CA ASN A 6 -1.72 2.80 7.06
C ASN A 6 -0.43 2.05 6.72
N ILE A 7 0.33 2.57 5.76
CA ILE A 7 1.63 2.02 5.36
C ILE A 7 2.68 2.95 5.94
N ARG A 8 3.59 2.36 6.72
CA ARG A 8 4.66 3.08 7.43
C ARG A 8 6.01 2.55 7.01
N PHE A 9 6.96 3.46 6.89
CA PHE A 9 8.34 3.15 6.58
C PHE A 9 9.27 4.03 7.41
N ASP A 10 10.00 3.41 8.32
CA ASP A 10 11.04 4.06 9.13
C ASP A 10 12.38 3.99 8.40
N TYR A 11 13.01 5.14 8.18
CA TYR A 11 14.29 5.24 7.50
C TYR A 11 15.24 6.18 8.24
N TYR A 12 16.53 5.89 8.18
CA TYR A 12 17.55 6.63 8.95
C TYR A 12 17.81 8.03 8.39
N GLU A 13 17.62 8.23 7.07
CA GLU A 13 17.72 9.54 6.41
C GLU A 13 16.39 10.31 6.46
N LYS A 14 16.50 11.63 6.66
CA LYS A 14 15.40 12.54 6.94
C LYS A 14 15.18 13.49 5.78
N GLY A 15 13.94 13.96 5.60
CA GLY A 15 13.60 14.92 4.56
C GLY A 15 13.75 14.40 3.14
N LEU A 16 13.71 13.08 2.94
CA LEU A 16 13.70 12.47 1.62
C LEU A 16 12.33 12.62 0.96
N SER A 17 12.33 12.67 -0.37
CA SER A 17 11.10 12.55 -1.15
C SER A 17 10.90 11.08 -1.52
N LEU A 18 9.95 10.41 -0.86
CA LEU A 18 9.70 8.99 -1.04
C LEU A 18 8.34 8.74 -1.70
N TYR A 19 8.25 7.65 -2.43
CA TYR A 19 6.99 7.09 -2.89
C TYR A 19 6.98 5.58 -2.76
N CYS A 20 5.79 5.00 -2.72
CA CYS A 20 5.61 3.57 -2.77
C CYS A 20 4.74 3.13 -3.95
N ILE A 21 4.94 1.88 -4.35
CA ILE A 21 4.11 1.17 -5.30
C ILE A 21 3.53 -0.05 -4.55
N VAL A 22 2.22 -0.22 -4.61
CA VAL A 22 1.53 -1.36 -3.99
C VAL A 22 1.04 -2.30 -5.08
N ARG A 23 1.44 -3.56 -5.00
CA ARG A 23 1.07 -4.63 -5.93
C ARG A 23 0.23 -5.68 -5.21
N LYS A 24 -0.86 -6.12 -5.83
CA LYS A 24 -1.63 -7.28 -5.39
C LYS A 24 -1.03 -8.55 -6.00
N GLU A 25 -0.57 -9.49 -5.18
CA GLU A 25 0.26 -10.60 -5.66
C GLU A 25 -0.50 -11.62 -6.53
N ILE A 26 -1.78 -11.86 -6.26
CA ILE A 26 -2.55 -12.91 -6.97
C ILE A 26 -2.70 -12.65 -8.47
N ASN A 27 -2.84 -11.38 -8.87
CA ASN A 27 -3.08 -10.97 -10.26
C ASN A 27 -2.06 -9.94 -10.76
N GLN A 28 -1.06 -9.61 -9.93
CA GLN A 28 0.00 -8.65 -10.22
C GLN A 28 -0.53 -7.24 -10.54
N TYR A 29 -1.75 -6.90 -10.11
CA TYR A 29 -2.32 -5.57 -10.34
C TYR A 29 -1.67 -4.55 -9.41
N ILE A 30 -1.55 -3.32 -9.89
CA ILE A 30 -0.93 -2.21 -9.16
C ILE A 30 -2.02 -1.24 -8.72
N LEU A 31 -1.89 -0.71 -7.50
CA LEU A 31 -2.79 0.27 -6.95
C LEU A 31 -2.70 1.59 -7.72
N ASP A 32 -3.84 2.10 -8.18
CA ASP A 32 -3.94 3.40 -8.84
C ASP A 32 -4.29 4.48 -7.82
N VAL A 33 -3.44 5.51 -7.73
CA VAL A 33 -3.59 6.68 -6.86
C VAL A 33 -4.81 7.50 -7.22
N THR A 34 -5.38 7.36 -8.40
CA THR A 34 -6.54 8.18 -8.82
C THR A 34 -7.80 7.77 -8.08
N ASP A 35 -8.04 6.47 -7.95
CA ASP A 35 -9.28 5.90 -7.42
C ASP A 35 -9.08 4.89 -6.28
N GLY A 36 -7.84 4.52 -5.96
CA GLY A 36 -7.53 3.50 -4.97
C GLY A 36 -7.81 2.08 -5.45
N ILE A 37 -7.99 1.84 -6.76
CA ILE A 37 -8.32 0.52 -7.29
C ILE A 37 -7.06 -0.15 -7.85
N PHE A 38 -6.94 -1.47 -7.66
CA PHE A 38 -5.90 -2.27 -8.28
C PHE A 38 -6.23 -2.54 -9.75
N LYS A 39 -5.32 -2.17 -10.67
CA LYS A 39 -5.48 -2.31 -12.11
C LYS A 39 -4.24 -2.95 -12.74
N SER A 40 -4.41 -3.63 -13.86
CA SER A 40 -3.29 -4.12 -14.68
C SER A 40 -2.48 -2.96 -15.31
N SER A 41 -3.15 -1.85 -15.61
CA SER A 41 -2.54 -0.63 -16.17
C SER A 41 -3.04 0.59 -15.39
N PRO A 42 -2.42 0.95 -14.25
CA PRO A 42 -2.81 2.12 -13.45
C PRO A 42 -2.47 3.43 -14.19
N ILE A 43 -3.29 4.46 -13.99
CA ILE A 43 -3.02 5.81 -14.52
C ILE A 43 -1.88 6.46 -13.75
N ASN A 44 -1.90 6.34 -12.42
CA ASN A 44 -0.84 6.83 -11.55
C ASN A 44 -0.54 5.79 -10.46
N PRO A 45 0.58 5.05 -10.55
CA PRO A 45 0.94 4.06 -9.54
C PRO A 45 1.75 4.63 -8.35
N TYR A 46 2.10 5.92 -8.36
CA TYR A 46 3.09 6.49 -7.46
C TYR A 46 2.46 7.17 -6.25
N PHE A 47 2.47 6.49 -5.11
CA PHE A 47 1.95 7.02 -3.86
C PHE A 47 3.03 7.73 -3.08
N THR A 48 3.00 9.06 -3.05
CA THR A 48 3.94 9.87 -2.26
C THR A 48 3.76 9.59 -0.77
N MET A 49 4.87 9.30 -0.09
CA MET A 49 4.90 9.15 1.36
C MET A 49 5.25 10.48 2.01
N THR A 50 4.51 10.85 3.06
CA THR A 50 4.76 12.10 3.78
C THR A 50 5.60 11.81 5.02
N GLU A 51 6.70 12.54 5.20
CA GLU A 51 7.49 12.46 6.43
C GLU A 51 6.68 13.01 7.61
N ASN A 52 6.67 12.28 8.73
CA ASN A 52 6.04 12.73 9.95
C ASN A 52 6.71 14.01 10.49
N ALA A 53 5.90 14.97 10.93
CA ALA A 53 6.39 16.26 11.40
C ALA A 53 7.16 16.19 12.73
N ILE A 54 6.86 15.19 13.56
CA ILE A 54 7.45 15.02 14.90
C ILE A 54 8.54 13.94 14.88
N ILE A 55 8.25 12.78 14.29
CA ILE A 55 9.18 11.64 14.21
C ILE A 55 9.91 11.69 12.88
N LYS A 56 11.01 12.45 12.81
CA LYS A 56 11.80 12.56 11.58
C LYS A 56 12.41 11.22 11.18
N GLY A 57 12.32 10.89 9.89
CA GLY A 57 12.67 9.57 9.35
C GLY A 57 11.50 8.58 9.28
N LEU A 58 10.35 8.86 9.90
CA LEU A 58 9.12 8.08 9.71
C LEU A 58 8.34 8.65 8.53
N TYR A 59 8.10 7.83 7.51
CA TYR A 59 7.30 8.18 6.33
C TYR A 59 6.01 7.37 6.33
N GLU A 60 4.88 8.02 6.07
CA GLU A 60 3.56 7.40 6.17
C GLU A 60 2.69 7.71 4.95
N ILE A 61 1.80 6.78 4.65
CA ILE A 61 0.65 7.01 3.77
C ILE A 61 -0.61 6.35 4.36
N ASN A 62 -1.74 7.02 4.18
CA ASN A 62 -3.06 6.51 4.48
C ASN A 62 -3.88 6.33 3.19
N GLU A 63 -4.33 5.10 2.93
CA GLU A 63 -5.29 4.79 1.85
C GLU A 63 -6.61 4.29 2.44
N ALA A 64 -7.68 5.03 2.19
CA ALA A 64 -9.00 4.85 2.82
C ALA A 64 -10.16 4.79 1.81
N ARG A 65 -9.88 4.91 0.52
CA ARG A 65 -10.92 5.16 -0.50
C ARG A 65 -11.68 3.90 -0.87
N THR A 66 -10.97 2.80 -1.02
CA THR A 66 -11.50 1.52 -1.49
C THR A 66 -11.20 0.41 -0.51
N LEU A 67 -12.13 -0.54 -0.39
CA LEU A 67 -11.87 -1.75 0.37
C LEU A 67 -10.92 -2.63 -0.45
N TRP A 68 -9.85 -3.10 0.18
CA TRP A 68 -8.96 -4.08 -0.41
C TRP A 68 -9.53 -5.47 -0.12
N GLU A 69 -9.54 -6.33 -1.14
CA GLU A 69 -9.97 -7.71 -0.99
C GLU A 69 -9.00 -8.50 -0.10
N ASP A 70 -9.42 -9.68 0.34
CA ASP A 70 -8.51 -10.61 1.01
C ASP A 70 -7.37 -11.00 0.07
N GLY A 71 -6.14 -11.07 0.61
CA GLY A 71 -4.98 -11.49 -0.14
C GLY A 71 -3.67 -10.89 0.34
N ASN A 72 -2.62 -11.20 -0.43
CA ASN A 72 -1.27 -10.71 -0.25
C ASN A 72 -1.03 -9.48 -1.14
N TYR A 73 -0.43 -8.47 -0.54
CA TYR A 73 -0.03 -7.24 -1.20
C TYR A 73 1.44 -6.97 -0.89
N HIS A 74 2.20 -6.57 -1.88
CA HIS A 74 3.59 -6.19 -1.73
C HIS A 74 3.73 -4.69 -1.94
N VAL A 75 4.45 -4.03 -1.03
CA VAL A 75 4.77 -2.62 -1.08
C VAL A 75 6.25 -2.48 -1.35
N THR A 76 6.62 -1.70 -2.36
CA THR A 76 8.01 -1.33 -2.62
C THR A 76 8.16 0.18 -2.45
N VAL A 77 9.19 0.62 -1.72
CA VAL A 77 9.46 2.03 -1.42
C VAL A 77 10.70 2.48 -2.18
N PHE A 78 10.59 3.65 -2.81
CA PHE A 78 11.63 4.27 -3.62
C PHE A 78 11.93 5.68 -3.14
N GLN A 79 13.19 6.09 -3.26
CA GLN A 79 13.63 7.48 -3.13
C GLN A 79 13.61 8.17 -4.50
N ILE A 80 12.92 9.30 -4.60
CA ILE A 80 12.92 10.13 -5.80
C ILE A 80 14.27 10.82 -5.93
N LEU A 81 14.99 10.56 -7.03
CA LEU A 81 16.27 11.21 -7.32
C LEU A 81 16.14 12.38 -8.31
N GLY A 82 15.06 12.41 -9.09
CA GLY A 82 14.77 13.43 -10.09
C GLY A 82 13.66 14.40 -9.72
N ALA A 83 13.07 15.04 -10.72
CA ALA A 83 11.94 15.96 -10.54
C ALA A 83 10.59 15.25 -10.31
N SER A 84 10.50 13.97 -10.64
CA SER A 84 9.27 13.17 -10.54
C SER A 84 9.61 11.69 -10.31
N PRO A 85 8.69 10.89 -9.72
CA PRO A 85 8.87 9.45 -9.57
C PRO A 85 9.18 8.75 -10.89
N ASN A 86 10.27 7.98 -10.91
CA ASN A 86 10.69 7.12 -12.02
C ASN A 86 11.44 5.88 -11.50
N PRO A 87 10.77 4.72 -11.39
CA PRO A 87 11.38 3.50 -10.85
C PRO A 87 12.60 2.98 -11.63
N ALA A 88 12.81 3.43 -12.87
CA ALA A 88 13.97 3.02 -13.67
C ALA A 88 15.27 3.72 -13.25
N THR A 89 15.16 4.89 -12.61
CA THR A 89 16.31 5.72 -12.20
C THR A 89 16.36 5.98 -10.71
N ASP A 90 15.23 5.84 -10.02
CA ASP A 90 15.13 6.02 -8.57
C ASP A 90 15.69 4.82 -7.80
N ASP A 91 16.13 5.07 -6.57
CA ASP A 91 16.67 4.02 -5.72
C ASP A 91 15.57 3.30 -4.96
N LYS A 92 15.53 1.97 -5.06
CA LYS A 92 14.72 1.12 -4.19
C LYS A 92 15.39 1.06 -2.81
N ILE A 93 14.69 1.54 -1.79
CA ILE A 93 15.23 1.65 -0.42
C ILE A 93 14.51 0.77 0.60
N GLY A 94 13.37 0.18 0.22
CA GLY A 94 12.61 -0.67 1.13
C GLY A 94 11.52 -1.47 0.45
N GLU A 95 11.03 -2.48 1.16
CA GLU A 95 9.90 -3.30 0.77
C GLU A 95 9.19 -3.85 2.00
N GLY A 96 7.94 -4.27 1.83
CA GLY A 96 7.17 -4.90 2.89
C GLY A 96 5.91 -5.55 2.34
N ASP A 97 5.39 -6.53 3.08
CA ASP A 97 4.19 -7.27 2.70
C ASP A 97 3.02 -6.88 3.61
N ILE A 98 1.83 -6.79 3.03
CA ILE A 98 0.56 -6.62 3.71
C ILE A 98 -0.28 -7.85 3.42
N PHE A 99 -0.72 -8.52 4.49
CA PHE A 99 -1.63 -9.64 4.40
C PHE A 99 -2.99 -9.23 4.96
N ILE A 100 -4.03 -9.32 4.12
CA ILE A 100 -5.41 -9.06 4.51
C ILE A 100 -6.15 -10.39 4.53
N THR A 101 -6.62 -10.76 5.71
CA THR A 101 -7.51 -11.91 5.90
C THR A 101 -8.76 -11.47 6.63
N ASN A 102 -9.91 -11.87 6.10
CA ASN A 102 -11.16 -11.66 6.80
C ASN A 102 -11.36 -12.75 7.86
N ASP A 103 -11.32 -12.37 9.13
CA ASP A 103 -11.50 -13.27 10.28
C ASP A 103 -13.00 -13.54 10.58
N TYR A 104 -13.85 -13.63 9.55
CA TYR A 104 -15.23 -14.08 9.77
C TYR A 104 -15.27 -15.59 9.93
N ILE A 105 -15.30 -16.05 11.18
CA ILE A 105 -15.79 -17.38 11.53
C ILE A 105 -17.23 -17.49 11.02
N ARG A 106 -17.43 -18.14 9.86
CA ARG A 106 -18.75 -18.56 9.40
C ARG A 106 -19.17 -19.76 10.25
N TYR A 107 -19.82 -19.52 11.38
CA TYR A 107 -20.59 -20.59 12.01
C TYR A 107 -21.69 -21.00 11.02
N ARG A 108 -21.51 -22.16 10.40
CA ARG A 108 -22.62 -22.87 9.76
C ARG A 108 -23.46 -23.39 10.94
N LEU A 109 -24.48 -22.62 11.34
CA LEU A 109 -25.56 -23.18 12.16
C LEU A 109 -26.09 -24.36 11.35
N TRP A 110 -25.79 -25.58 11.79
CA TRP A 110 -26.47 -26.76 11.30
C TRP A 110 -27.95 -26.51 11.57
N ASN A 111 -28.75 -26.38 10.51
CA ASN A 111 -30.20 -26.36 10.63
C ASN A 111 -30.59 -27.58 11.46
N MET A 112 -30.97 -27.35 12.72
CA MET A 112 -31.65 -28.36 13.51
C MET A 112 -33.01 -28.54 12.85
N PRO A 113 -33.40 -29.78 12.47
CA PRO A 113 -34.73 -30.03 11.97
C PRO A 113 -35.75 -29.70 13.08
N ILE A 114 -36.85 -29.09 12.64
CA ILE A 114 -38.00 -28.64 13.43
C ILE A 114 -38.55 -29.79 14.28
#